data_AF-A0A9X3M5Y9-F1
#
_entry.id   AF-A0A9X3M5Y9-F1
#
_cell.length_a   1.000
_cell.length_b   1.000
_cell.length_c   1.000
_cell.angle_alpha   90.00
_cell.angle_beta   90.00
_cell.angle_gamma   90.00
#
_symmetry.space_group_name_H-M   'P 1'
#
loop_
_entity.id
_entity.type
_entity.pdbx_description
1 polymer ?
#
loop_
_entity_poly.entity_id
_entity_poly.type
_entity_poly.pdbx_seq_one_letter_code
_entity_poly.pdbx_strand_id
1 'polypeptide(L)'
;MPNLGVPELIIIALVIFLLFGATRLPNAARSLGRSMRIFKSEMDEMKTDGDKKELAEKKAPTAEQQQAQNLAQPQAQPKTEQQPNE
;
A
#
# COMPACT_ATOMS: atom_id res chain seq x y z
N MET A 1 20.91 10.47 34.90
CA MET A 1 20.57 10.89 33.52
C MET A 1 19.16 10.40 33.25
N PRO A 2 18.25 11.21 32.68
CA PRO A 2 16.91 10.76 32.35
C PRO A 2 17.02 9.62 31.35
N ASN A 3 16.59 8.42 31.76
CA ASN A 3 16.59 7.24 30.91
C ASN A 3 15.29 7.28 30.10
N LEU A 4 15.38 7.64 28.82
CA LEU A 4 14.27 7.53 27.90
C LEU A 4 14.01 6.06 27.65
N GLY A 5 13.14 5.48 28.47
CA GLY A 5 12.72 4.11 28.36
C GLY A 5 11.60 3.93 27.34
N VAL A 6 11.30 2.67 27.07
CA VAL A 6 10.06 2.27 26.39
C VAL A 6 8.80 2.96 26.98
N PRO A 7 8.62 3.09 28.31
CA PRO A 7 7.44 3.77 28.86
C PRO A 7 7.32 5.25 28.45
N GLU A 8 8.39 6.04 28.48
CA GLU A 8 8.36 7.44 28.03
C GLU A 8 8.00 7.55 26.54
N LEU A 9 8.52 6.67 25.69
CA LEU A 9 8.16 6.66 24.26
C LEU A 9 6.68 6.35 24.03
N ILE A 10 6.10 5.44 24.82
CA ILE A 10 4.66 5.14 24.75
C ILE A 10 3.85 6.39 25.11
N ILE A 11 4.24 7.13 26.15
CA ILE A 11 3.55 8.36 26.56
C ILE A 11 3.61 9.42 25.44
N ILE A 12 4.80 9.62 24.85
CA ILE A 12 4.96 10.58 23.73
C ILE A 12 4.11 10.15 22.53
N ALA A 13 4.13 8.86 22.17
CA ALA A 13 3.31 8.33 21.10
C ALA A 13 1.81 8.53 21.37
N LEU A 14 1.36 8.36 22.62
CA LEU A 14 -0.02 8.62 23.04
C LEU A 14 -0.41 10.09 22.86
N VAL A 15 0.46 11.03 23.23
CA VAL A 15 0.22 12.46 23.03
C VAL A 15 0.09 12.79 21.53
N ILE A 16 1.01 12.29 20.70
CA ILE A 16 0.94 12.47 19.24
C ILE A 16 -0.34 11.83 18.69
N PHE A 17 -0.72 10.64 19.18
CA PHE A 17 -1.94 9.96 18.77
C PHE A 17 -3.20 10.73 19.13
N LEU A 18 -3.23 11.42 20.27
CA LEU A 18 -4.36 12.29 20.66
C LEU A 18 -4.45 13.55 19.78
N LEU A 19 -3.30 14.14 19.39
CA LEU A 19 -3.28 15.35 18.55
C LEU A 19 -3.64 15.04 17.08
N PHE A 20 -3.08 13.97 16.52
CA PHE A 20 -3.25 13.62 15.10
C PHE A 20 -4.38 12.61 14.87
N GLY A 21 -4.74 11.82 15.87
CA GLY A 21 -5.77 10.79 15.80
C GLY A 21 -5.29 9.43 15.25
N ALA A 22 -6.11 8.41 15.48
CA ALA A 22 -5.84 7.02 15.11
C ALA A 22 -5.63 6.77 13.62
N THR A 23 -6.20 7.61 12.78
CA THR A 23 -6.20 7.41 11.32
C THR A 23 -5.04 8.14 10.64
N ARG A 24 -4.55 9.27 11.18
CA ARG A 24 -3.55 10.10 10.49
C ARG A 24 -2.12 9.59 10.67
N LEU A 25 -1.79 9.13 11.86
CA LEU A 25 -0.48 8.56 12.19
C LEU A 25 -0.11 7.35 11.30
N PRO A 26 -0.96 6.32 11.14
CA PRO A 26 -0.65 5.19 10.28
C PRO A 26 -0.73 5.54 8.79
N ASN A 27 -1.56 6.51 8.38
CA ASN A 27 -1.59 6.95 6.98
C ASN A 27 -0.29 7.68 6.59
N ALA A 28 0.19 8.59 7.43
CA ALA A 28 1.47 9.27 7.24
C ALA A 28 2.64 8.28 7.24
N ALA A 29 2.66 7.34 8.18
CA ALA A 29 3.68 6.28 8.21
C ALA A 29 3.65 5.40 6.94
N ARG A 30 2.46 5.05 6.43
CA ARG A 30 2.31 4.27 5.19
C ARG A 30 2.77 5.03 3.95
N SER A 31 2.48 6.32 3.82
CA SER A 31 2.94 7.12 2.67
C SER A 31 4.45 7.33 2.73
N LEU A 32 4.99 7.70 3.90
CA LEU A 32 6.42 7.85 4.12
C LEU A 32 7.17 6.54 3.90
N GLY A 33 6.64 5.41 4.39
CA GLY A 33 7.24 4.09 4.21
C GLY A 33 7.29 3.66 2.73
N ARG A 34 6.26 3.99 1.94
CA ARG A 34 6.28 3.74 0.49
C ARG A 34 7.35 4.58 -0.21
N SER A 35 7.44 5.87 0.10
CA SER A 35 8.49 6.75 -0.45
C SER A 35 9.89 6.30 -0.03
N MET A 36 10.08 5.93 1.24
CA MET A 36 11.36 5.42 1.74
C MET A 36 11.75 4.10 1.08
N ARG A 37 10.80 3.21 0.77
CA ARG A 37 11.09 1.94 0.09
C ARG A 37 11.61 2.17 -1.33
N ILE A 38 10.93 3.03 -2.09
CA ILE A 38 11.34 3.37 -3.47
C ILE A 38 12.71 4.04 -3.44
N PHE A 39 12.87 5.05 -2.58
CA PHE A 39 14.15 5.74 -2.40
C PHE A 39 15.27 4.79 -1.99
N LYS A 40 14.99 3.84 -1.07
CA LYS A 40 15.98 2.85 -0.64
C LYS A 40 16.36 1.90 -1.78
N SER A 41 15.40 1.44 -2.59
CA SER A 41 15.67 0.60 -3.76
C SER A 41 16.50 1.32 -4.82
N GLU A 42 16.18 2.58 -5.13
CA GLU A 42 16.97 3.39 -6.07
C GLU A 42 18.38 3.68 -5.52
N MET A 43 18.50 3.98 -4.22
CA MET A 43 19.81 4.13 -3.55
C MET A 43 20.63 2.84 -3.57
N ASP A 44 19.98 1.68 -3.39
CA ASP A 44 20.65 0.38 -3.40
C ASP A 44 21.11 0.04 -4.82
N GLU A 45 20.27 0.33 -5.84
CA GLU A 45 20.61 0.16 -7.25
C GLU A 45 21.81 1.03 -7.66
N MET A 46 21.85 2.29 -7.23
CA MET A 46 23.02 3.17 -7.43
C MET A 46 24.28 2.67 -6.72
N LYS A 47 24.15 1.93 -5.62
CA LYS A 47 25.29 1.33 -4.91
C LYS A 47 25.71 0.00 -5.53
N THR A 48 24.76 -0.74 -6.10
CA THR A 48 24.97 -2.07 -6.69
C THR A 48 25.35 -2.03 -8.16
N ASP A 49 25.28 -0.87 -8.84
CA ASP A 49 25.81 -0.72 -10.21
C ASP A 49 27.34 -0.89 -10.27
N GLY A 50 28.02 -0.90 -9.11
CA GLY A 50 29.40 -1.38 -8.96
C GLY A 50 29.55 -2.92 -8.87
N ASP A 51 28.48 -3.64 -8.53
CA ASP A 51 28.47 -5.09 -8.22
C ASP A 51 27.15 -5.76 -8.66
N LYS A 52 27.07 -6.12 -9.95
CA LYS A 52 26.27 -7.25 -10.52
C LYS A 52 24.79 -7.41 -10.10
N LYS A 53 23.91 -6.93 -10.97
CA LYS A 53 22.92 -7.72 -11.76
C LYS A 53 22.74 -9.20 -11.38
N GLU A 54 21.98 -9.51 -10.33
CA GLU A 54 21.30 -10.80 -10.15
C GLU A 54 20.12 -10.58 -9.18
N LEU A 55 19.01 -11.31 -9.33
CA LEU A 55 17.78 -11.25 -8.51
C LEU A 55 16.67 -10.28 -8.96
N ALA A 56 16.50 -10.08 -10.28
CA ALA A 56 15.15 -9.85 -10.80
C ALA A 56 14.37 -11.17 -10.74
N GLU A 57 13.10 -11.11 -10.34
CA GLU A 57 12.09 -12.19 -10.36
C GLU A 57 11.82 -12.95 -9.04
N LYS A 58 11.22 -12.28 -8.06
CA LYS A 58 10.00 -12.82 -7.40
C LYS A 58 9.27 -11.79 -6.54
N LYS A 59 7.96 -11.72 -6.75
CA LYS A 59 6.88 -11.10 -5.93
C LYS A 59 6.43 -9.70 -6.35
N ALA A 60 5.71 -9.65 -7.46
CA ALA A 60 4.41 -8.97 -7.44
C ALA A 60 3.41 -9.87 -6.71
N PRO A 61 2.68 -9.35 -5.70
CA PRO A 61 1.23 -9.48 -5.75
C PRO A 61 0.50 -8.18 -5.38
N THR A 62 -0.33 -7.74 -6.33
CA THR A 62 -1.74 -7.35 -6.16
C THR A 62 -2.10 -6.31 -5.09
N ALA A 63 -2.39 -5.08 -5.54
CA ALA A 63 -3.31 -4.18 -4.85
C ALA A 63 -4.13 -3.28 -5.81
N GLU A 64 -4.34 -3.70 -7.06
CA GLU A 64 -5.22 -2.99 -8.02
C GLU A 64 -6.51 -3.75 -8.39
N GLN A 65 -6.77 -4.93 -7.82
CA GLN A 65 -7.94 -5.75 -8.20
C GLN A 65 -9.20 -5.58 -7.33
N GLN A 66 -9.27 -4.61 -6.41
CA GLN A 66 -10.41 -4.52 -5.47
C GLN A 66 -11.40 -3.35 -5.70
N GLN A 67 -11.27 -2.54 -6.75
CA GLN A 67 -12.18 -1.41 -6.95
C GLN A 67 -12.96 -1.37 -8.28
N ALA A 68 -12.68 -2.28 -9.23
CA ALA A 68 -13.41 -2.32 -10.50
C ALA A 68 -14.68 -3.20 -10.47
N GLN A 69 -14.95 -3.96 -9.41
CA GLN A 69 -16.06 -4.94 -9.38
C GLN A 69 -17.36 -4.44 -8.71
N ASN A 70 -17.43 -3.20 -8.21
CA ASN A 70 -18.59 -2.77 -7.40
C ASN A 70 -19.34 -1.51 -7.87
N LEU A 71 -19.12 -0.98 -9.09
CA LEU A 71 -19.69 0.34 -9.45
C LEU A 71 -20.37 0.48 -10.84
N ALA A 72 -20.81 -0.58 -11.52
CA ALA A 72 -21.55 -0.38 -12.79
C ALA A 72 -22.57 -1.47 -13.21
N GLN A 73 -23.26 -2.14 -12.29
CA GLN A 73 -24.60 -2.65 -12.62
C GLN A 73 -25.56 -1.46 -12.58
N PRO A 74 -26.12 -1.04 -13.72
CA PRO A 74 -27.51 -1.39 -13.99
C PRO A 74 -27.86 -1.53 -15.48
N GLN A 75 -28.19 -2.73 -15.97
CA GLN A 75 -29.14 -2.88 -17.08
C GLN A 75 -30.06 -4.09 -16.84
N ALA A 76 -31.25 -3.76 -16.35
CA ALA A 76 -32.41 -4.61 -16.43
C ALA A 76 -33.07 -4.45 -17.81
N GLN A 77 -33.61 -5.57 -18.32
CA GLN A 77 -34.62 -5.73 -19.38
C GLN A 77 -34.13 -5.73 -20.85
N PRO A 78 -34.98 -6.17 -21.82
CA PRO A 78 -35.13 -7.57 -22.19
C PRO A 78 -35.07 -7.73 -23.73
N LYS A 79 -34.53 -8.84 -24.26
CA LYS A 79 -34.75 -9.16 -25.67
C LYS A 79 -35.00 -10.65 -25.87
N THR A 80 -36.29 -10.94 -25.96
CA THR A 80 -36.94 -11.91 -26.83
C THR A 80 -36.21 -12.07 -28.18
N GLU A 81 -36.39 -13.23 -28.81
CA GLU A 81 -36.01 -13.60 -30.19
C GLU A 81 -34.52 -13.94 -30.38
N GLN A 82 -34.10 -15.10 -30.88
CA GLN A 82 -34.75 -16.03 -31.81
C GLN A 82 -34.18 -17.45 -31.62
N GLN A 83 -35.12 -18.38 -31.63
CA GLN A 83 -35.00 -19.82 -31.85
C GLN A 83 -34.63 -20.07 -33.35
N PRO A 84 -34.65 -21.30 -33.85
CA PRO A 84 -33.63 -22.36 -33.90
C PRO A 84 -33.05 -22.59 -35.33
N ASN A 85 -31.90 -23.25 -35.44
CA ASN A 85 -31.42 -23.90 -36.67
C ASN A 85 -30.34 -24.94 -36.31
N GLU A 86 -30.28 -26.17 -36.82
CA GLU A 86 -31.21 -27.14 -37.40
C GLU A 86 -30.78 -28.52 -36.85
#